data_AF-A0A9J6B3Y0-F1
#
_entry.id   AF-A0A9J6B3Y0-F1
#
_cell.length_a   1.000
_cell.length_b   1.000
_cell.length_c   1.000
_cell.angle_alpha   90.00
_cell.angle_beta   90.00
_cell.angle_gamma   90.00
#
_symmetry.space_group_name_H-M   'P 1'
#
loop_
_entity.id
_entity.type
_entity.pdbx_description
1 polymer ?
#
loop_
_entity_poly.entity_id
_entity_poly.type
_entity_poly.pdbx_seq_one_letter_code
_entity_poly.pdbx_strand_id
1 'polypeptide(L)'
;MMYIEGQLLRLQVWTPTFTPEEETPIVPGWITLPELPWHCYNKEFITALLSPIGKTPSPLPKPHVWMGFDEEDFTIGKWQAIQYEGHPDYCSYCKHQGHMFHVCKIKLRDEDNKRRKEVEAENKIKNKKS
;
A
#
# COMPACT_ATOMS: atom_id res chain seq x y z
N MET A 1 -13.25 -3.48 10.50
CA MET A 1 -12.74 -4.78 10.01
C MET A 1 -13.58 -5.89 10.61
N MET A 2 -13.95 -6.91 9.84
CA MET A 2 -14.81 -8.01 10.29
C MET A 2 -13.96 -9.27 10.52
N TYR A 3 -14.21 -10.00 11.60
CA TYR A 3 -13.49 -11.23 11.94
C TYR A 3 -14.48 -12.39 12.06
N ILE A 4 -14.11 -13.56 11.54
CA ILE A 4 -14.83 -14.83 11.73
C ILE A 4 -13.84 -15.78 12.40
N GLU A 5 -14.19 -16.28 13.60
CA GLU A 5 -13.31 -17.16 14.39
C GLU A 5 -11.89 -16.60 14.65
N GLY A 6 -11.77 -15.28 14.78
CA GLY A 6 -10.49 -14.60 14.98
C GLY A 6 -9.66 -14.41 13.71
N GLN A 7 -10.13 -14.91 12.57
CA GLN A 7 -9.53 -14.67 11.26
C GLN A 7 -10.20 -13.47 10.60
N LEU A 8 -9.38 -12.56 10.05
CA LEU A 8 -9.85 -11.36 9.38
C LEU A 8 -10.56 -11.73 8.07
N LEU A 9 -11.86 -11.43 7.95
CA LEU A 9 -12.55 -11.57 6.67
C LEU A 9 -12.20 -10.37 5.78
N ARG A 10 -11.73 -10.67 4.55
CA ARG A 10 -11.50 -9.67 3.51
C ARG A 10 -12.28 -10.00 2.24
N LEU A 11 -12.90 -8.97 1.66
CA LEU A 11 -13.53 -9.01 0.35
C LEU A 11 -12.54 -8.45 -0.68
N GLN A 12 -12.24 -9.23 -1.71
CA GLN A 12 -11.41 -8.81 -2.85
C GLN A 12 -12.18 -9.02 -4.15
N VAL A 13 -11.97 -8.13 -5.12
CA VAL A 13 -12.49 -8.31 -6.48
C VAL A 13 -11.72 -9.44 -7.14
N TRP A 14 -12.43 -10.42 -7.69
CA TRP A 14 -11.82 -11.56 -8.36
C TRP A 14 -11.00 -11.11 -9.59
N THR A 15 -9.80 -11.66 -9.75
CA THR A 15 -8.95 -11.49 -10.93
C THR A 15 -8.43 -12.84 -11.41
N PRO A 16 -8.16 -13.04 -12.73
CA PRO A 16 -7.64 -14.30 -13.26
C PRO A 16 -6.26 -14.69 -12.72
N THR A 17 -5.52 -13.73 -12.17
CA THR A 17 -4.18 -13.91 -11.58
C THR A 17 -4.23 -13.99 -10.06
N PHE A 18 -5.39 -14.27 -9.47
CA PHE A 18 -5.57 -14.34 -8.03
C PHE A 18 -4.76 -15.49 -7.41
N THR A 19 -3.96 -15.18 -6.39
CA THR A 19 -3.20 -16.13 -5.57
C THR A 19 -3.59 -15.92 -4.10
N PRO A 20 -4.02 -16.97 -3.37
CA PRO A 20 -4.40 -16.83 -1.96
C PRO A 20 -3.20 -16.57 -1.03
N GLU A 21 -1.97 -16.77 -1.51
CA GLU A 21 -0.74 -16.55 -0.74
C GLU A 21 -0.26 -15.08 -0.75
N GLU A 22 -0.82 -14.23 -1.61
CA GLU A 22 -0.44 -12.83 -1.74
C GLU A 22 -1.67 -11.92 -1.62
N GLU A 23 -1.58 -10.86 -0.81
CA GLU A 23 -2.62 -9.83 -0.78
C GLU A 23 -2.37 -8.79 -1.89
N THR A 24 -3.44 -8.28 -2.48
CA THR A 24 -3.32 -7.17 -3.41
C THR A 24 -2.71 -5.93 -2.74
N PRO A 25 -1.78 -5.20 -3.39
CA PRO A 25 -1.33 -3.90 -2.91
C PRO A 25 -2.39 -2.80 -3.12
N ILE A 26 -3.51 -3.11 -3.77
CA ILE A 26 -4.62 -2.18 -4.05
C ILE A 26 -5.63 -2.28 -2.93
N VAL A 27 -5.80 -1.20 -2.18
CA VAL A 27 -6.73 -1.15 -1.05
C VAL A 27 -7.89 -0.21 -1.34
N PRO A 28 -9.13 -0.58 -1.00
CA PRO A 28 -10.20 0.40 -0.91
C PRO A 28 -9.86 1.36 0.23
N GLY A 29 -9.58 2.62 -0.11
CA GLY A 29 -9.29 3.68 0.85
C GLY A 29 -10.33 4.79 0.74
N TRP A 30 -10.65 5.42 1.87
CA TRP A 30 -11.40 6.66 1.87
C TRP A 30 -10.41 7.82 1.74
N ILE A 31 -10.82 8.86 1.02
CA ILE A 31 -10.04 10.08 0.89
C ILE A 31 -10.86 11.26 1.36
N THR A 32 -10.22 12.13 2.11
CA THR A 32 -10.79 13.37 2.61
C THR A 32 -10.05 14.53 1.96
N LEU A 33 -10.81 15.42 1.32
CA LEU A 33 -10.31 16.66 0.71
C LEU A 33 -10.69 17.81 1.66
N PRO A 34 -9.82 18.16 2.62
CA PRO A 34 -10.13 19.20 3.58
C PRO A 34 -10.31 20.55 2.87
N GLU A 35 -11.28 21.33 3.35
CA GLU A 35 -11.55 22.70 2.88
C GLU A 35 -11.91 22.82 1.40
N LEU A 36 -12.44 21.74 0.79
CA LEU A 36 -12.92 21.80 -0.59
C LEU A 36 -14.16 22.72 -0.66
N PRO A 37 -14.15 23.76 -1.50
CA PRO A 37 -15.32 24.63 -1.64
C PRO A 37 -16.55 23.86 -2.12
N TRP A 38 -17.74 24.20 -1.61
CA TRP A 38 -18.98 23.50 -1.92
C TRP A 38 -19.32 23.45 -3.43
N HIS A 39 -18.92 24.47 -4.19
CA HIS A 39 -19.14 24.54 -5.64
C HIS A 39 -18.24 23.58 -6.43
N CYS A 40 -17.21 23.00 -5.81
CA CYS A 40 -16.36 21.96 -6.39
C CYS A 40 -16.90 20.53 -6.17
N TYR A 41 -18.03 20.36 -5.48
CA TYR A 41 -18.73 19.06 -5.32
C TYR A 41 -19.60 18.71 -6.53
N ASN A 42 -19.11 18.97 -7.74
CA ASN A 42 -19.77 18.52 -8.97
C ASN A 42 -19.16 17.17 -9.41
N LYS A 43 -19.94 16.35 -10.12
CA LYS A 43 -19.50 15.00 -10.49
C LYS A 43 -18.35 15.02 -11.49
N GLU A 44 -18.35 15.93 -12.47
CA GLU A 44 -17.29 16.00 -13.47
C GLU A 44 -15.93 16.33 -12.84
N PHE A 45 -15.90 17.35 -11.98
CA PHE A 45 -14.73 17.83 -11.24
C PHE A 45 -14.20 16.77 -10.30
N ILE A 46 -15.06 16.16 -9.46
CA ILE A 46 -14.61 15.09 -8.56
C ILE A 46 -14.07 13.91 -9.38
N THR A 47 -14.71 13.54 -10.49
CA THR A 47 -14.22 12.44 -11.34
C THR A 47 -12.86 12.77 -11.96
N ALA A 48 -12.69 14.00 -12.48
CA ALA A 48 -11.42 14.46 -13.04
C ALA A 48 -10.31 14.52 -11.98
N LEU A 49 -10.62 15.03 -10.79
CA LEU A 49 -9.70 15.12 -9.66
C LEU A 49 -9.24 13.74 -9.17
N LEU A 50 -10.14 12.76 -9.16
CA LEU A 50 -9.88 11.41 -8.66
C LEU A 50 -9.35 10.45 -9.72
N SER A 51 -9.45 10.79 -11.00
CA SER A 51 -8.92 9.98 -12.12
C SER A 51 -7.44 9.59 -11.92
N PRO A 52 -6.53 10.51 -11.54
CA PRO A 52 -5.14 10.17 -11.26
C PRO A 52 -4.93 9.30 -10.01
N ILE A 53 -5.90 9.25 -9.09
CA ILE A 53 -5.78 8.60 -7.77
C ILE A 53 -6.36 7.18 -7.79
N GLY A 54 -7.29 6.89 -8.70
CA GLY A 54 -8.18 5.73 -8.66
C GLY A 54 -7.52 4.34 -8.76
N LYS A 55 -6.25 4.23 -9.15
CA LYS A 55 -5.51 2.94 -9.18
C LYS A 55 -4.10 3.12 -8.65
N THR A 56 -3.98 3.31 -7.35
CA THR A 56 -2.67 3.50 -6.70
C THR A 56 -2.29 2.25 -5.90
N PRO A 57 -1.26 1.50 -6.35
CA PRO A 57 -0.67 0.46 -5.51
C PRO A 57 0.02 1.11 -4.32
N SER A 58 -0.09 0.51 -3.13
CA SER A 58 0.79 0.86 -2.01
C SER A 58 2.26 0.74 -2.46
N PRO A 59 3.15 1.72 -2.20
CA PRO A 59 3.11 2.67 -1.08
C PRO A 59 2.40 4.00 -1.39
N LEU A 60 1.83 4.58 -0.32
CA LEU A 60 0.96 5.76 -0.25
C LEU A 60 0.94 6.69 -1.49
N PRO A 61 -0.24 6.94 -2.08
CA PRO A 61 -0.43 7.90 -3.17
C PRO A 61 0.00 9.34 -2.84
N LYS A 62 0.14 10.16 -3.90
CA LYS A 62 0.58 11.56 -3.79
C LYS A 62 -0.31 12.34 -2.81
N PRO A 63 0.26 13.02 -1.79
CA PRO A 63 -0.52 13.71 -0.76
C PRO A 63 -1.19 14.99 -1.26
N HIS A 64 -0.91 15.41 -2.50
CA HIS A 64 -1.48 16.60 -3.09
C HIS A 64 -1.90 16.35 -4.53
N VAL A 65 -3.00 16.98 -4.93
CA VAL A 65 -3.48 17.05 -6.30
C VAL A 65 -3.65 18.51 -6.72
N TRP A 66 -3.34 18.83 -7.97
CA TRP A 66 -3.56 20.16 -8.52
C TRP A 66 -5.01 20.31 -8.95
N MET A 67 -5.71 21.31 -8.42
CA MET A 67 -7.04 21.69 -8.85
C MET A 67 -6.93 22.91 -9.77
N GLY A 68 -7.10 22.72 -11.07
CA GLY A 68 -7.27 23.83 -12.02
C GLY A 68 -8.68 24.41 -11.90
N PHE A 69 -8.79 25.74 -11.92
CA PHE A 69 -10.08 26.44 -11.92
C PHE A 69 -10.46 26.99 -13.30
N ASP A 70 -9.55 26.89 -14.27
CA ASP A 70 -9.72 27.34 -15.64
C ASP A 70 -9.27 26.24 -16.60
N GLU A 71 -10.00 26.06 -17.70
CA GLU A 71 -9.72 25.03 -18.71
C GLU A 71 -8.66 25.46 -19.73
N GLU A 72 -8.47 26.76 -19.93
CA GLU A 72 -7.51 27.34 -20.88
C GLU A 72 -6.21 27.75 -20.19
N ASP A 73 -6.28 28.23 -18.94
CA ASP A 73 -5.14 28.61 -18.12
C ASP A 73 -4.89 27.61 -16.98
N PHE A 74 -4.07 26.59 -17.29
CA PHE A 74 -3.65 25.57 -16.32
C PHE A 74 -2.82 26.10 -15.14
N THR A 75 -2.40 27.38 -15.16
CA THR A 75 -1.66 28.01 -14.05
C THR A 75 -2.61 28.52 -12.95
N ILE A 76 -3.89 28.71 -13.27
CA ILE A 76 -4.90 29.15 -12.33
C ILE A 76 -5.46 27.94 -11.59
N GLY A 77 -4.97 27.74 -10.37
CA GLY A 77 -5.38 26.61 -9.56
C GLY A 77 -4.82 26.64 -8.14
N LYS A 78 -5.13 25.60 -7.38
CA LYS A 78 -4.65 25.40 -6.01
C LYS A 78 -4.20 23.96 -5.81
N TRP A 79 -3.13 23.76 -5.06
CA TRP A 79 -2.77 22.45 -4.52
C TRP A 79 -3.74 22.05 -3.41
N GLN A 80 -4.45 20.95 -3.61
CA GLN A 80 -5.34 20.34 -2.64
C GLN A 80 -4.64 19.20 -1.94
N ALA A 81 -4.58 19.25 -0.62
CA ALA A 81 -4.13 18.12 0.18
C ALA A 81 -5.16 16.98 0.12
N ILE A 82 -4.68 15.75 0.07
CA ILE A 82 -5.47 14.53 0.13
C ILE A 82 -5.09 13.79 1.40
N GLN A 83 -6.09 13.55 2.25
CA GLN A 83 -5.92 12.74 3.45
C GLN A 83 -6.48 11.35 3.18
N TYR A 84 -5.63 10.33 3.25
CA TYR A 84 -6.04 8.94 3.10
C TYR A 84 -6.43 8.36 4.46
N GLU A 85 -7.67 7.90 4.59
CA GLU A 85 -8.17 7.26 5.79
C GLU A 85 -8.08 5.74 5.67
N GLY A 86 -7.52 5.12 6.71
CA GLY A 86 -7.48 3.66 6.83
C GLY A 86 -6.59 2.95 5.80
N HIS A 87 -5.63 3.63 5.18
CA HIS A 87 -4.65 3.01 4.27
C HIS A 87 -3.68 2.11 5.06
N PRO A 88 -3.77 0.78 4.98
CA PRO A 88 -2.84 -0.09 5.68
C PRO A 88 -1.48 -0.08 4.95
N ASP A 89 -0.40 -0.23 5.71
CA ASP A 89 0.91 -0.52 5.13
C ASP A 89 0.88 -1.78 4.27
N TYR A 90 1.79 -1.90 3.30
CA TYR A 90 1.95 -3.11 2.51
C TYR A 90 3.40 -3.60 2.57
N CYS A 91 3.57 -4.87 2.92
CA CYS A 91 4.87 -5.50 2.96
C CYS A 91 5.23 -6.07 1.59
N SER A 92 6.22 -5.47 0.93
CA SER A 92 6.72 -5.96 -0.36
C SER A 92 7.44 -7.31 -0.31
N TYR A 93 7.83 -7.77 0.90
CA TYR A 93 8.50 -9.06 1.12
C TYR A 93 7.50 -10.21 1.19
N CYS A 94 6.61 -10.19 2.20
CA CYS A 94 5.63 -11.25 2.38
C CYS A 94 4.35 -11.04 1.59
N LYS A 95 4.18 -9.89 0.92
CA LYS A 95 2.97 -9.54 0.15
C LYS A 95 1.70 -9.47 0.99
N HIS A 96 1.80 -9.04 2.25
CA HIS A 96 0.65 -8.86 3.14
C HIS A 96 0.55 -7.41 3.62
N GLN A 97 -0.69 -6.95 3.82
CA GLN A 97 -1.04 -5.65 4.35
C GLN A 97 -0.86 -5.58 5.88
N GLY A 98 -0.84 -4.37 6.42
CA GLY A 98 -0.81 -4.06 7.86
C GLY A 98 0.57 -3.89 8.48
N HIS A 99 1.65 -4.04 7.70
CA HIS A 99 3.01 -3.74 8.16
C HIS A 99 3.96 -3.42 7.00
N MET A 100 5.02 -2.69 7.29
CA MET A 100 6.08 -2.37 6.33
C MET A 100 7.14 -3.48 6.24
N PHE A 101 7.87 -3.54 5.13
CA PHE A 101 8.87 -4.60 4.87
C PHE A 101 9.96 -4.71 5.97
N HIS A 102 10.30 -3.62 6.64
CA HIS A 102 11.37 -3.57 7.64
C HIS A 102 10.94 -4.14 9.01
N VAL A 103 9.64 -4.20 9.30
CA VAL A 103 9.08 -4.84 10.52
C VAL A 103 8.46 -6.21 10.21
N CYS A 104 8.69 -6.76 9.02
CA CYS A 104 8.13 -8.03 8.61
C CYS A 104 8.71 -9.21 9.39
N LYS A 105 7.88 -9.86 10.20
CA LYS A 105 8.27 -11.04 11.00
C LYS A 105 8.75 -12.21 10.14
N ILE A 106 8.16 -12.39 8.95
CA ILE A 106 8.54 -13.46 8.01
C ILE A 106 9.95 -13.20 7.49
N LYS A 107 10.22 -11.96 7.04
CA LYS A 107 11.57 -11.54 6.60
C LYS A 107 12.62 -11.75 7.69
N LEU A 108 12.33 -11.28 8.91
CA LEU A 108 13.25 -11.42 10.05
C LEU A 108 13.58 -12.89 10.36
N ARG A 109 12.57 -13.78 10.26
CA ARG A 109 12.75 -15.23 10.45
C ARG A 109 13.63 -15.84 9.35
N ASP A 110 13.41 -15.46 8.08
CA ASP A 110 14.18 -15.99 6.96
C ASP A 110 15.65 -15.56 7.01
N GLU A 111 15.91 -14.31 7.39
CA GLU A 111 17.26 -13.80 7.63
C GLU A 111 17.96 -14.54 8.78
N ASP A 112 17.25 -14.83 9.88
CA ASP A 112 17.81 -15.60 11.00
C ASP A 112 18.15 -17.03 10.59
N ASN A 113 17.26 -17.68 9.87
CA ASN A 113 17.49 -19.04 9.35
C ASN A 113 18.70 -19.08 8.40
N LYS A 114 18.88 -18.05 7.56
CA LYS A 114 20.04 -17.94 6.68
C LYS A 114 21.34 -17.82 7.47
N ARG A 115 21.39 -16.92 8.47
CA ARG A 115 22.55 -16.74 9.36
C ARG A 115 22.92 -18.04 10.08
N ARG A 116 21.93 -18.78 10.60
CA ARG A 116 22.17 -20.09 11.25
C ARG A 116 22.81 -21.11 10.30
N LYS A 117 22.29 -21.21 9.07
CA LYS A 117 22.84 -22.12 8.05
C LYS A 117 24.28 -21.76 7.66
N GLU A 118 24.60 -20.47 7.56
CA GLU A 118 25.96 -19.98 7.29
C GLU A 118 26.93 -20.36 8.41
N VAL A 119 26.55 -20.11 9.67
CA VAL A 119 27.35 -20.50 10.85
C VAL A 119 27.56 -22.02 10.92
N GLU A 120 26.52 -22.82 10.65
CA GLU A 120 26.63 -24.28 10.60
C GLU A 120 27.57 -24.76 9.49
N ALA A 121 27.53 -24.14 8.31
CA ALA A 121 28.42 -24.46 7.19
C ALA A 121 29.88 -24.14 7.53
N GLU A 122 30.14 -22.97 8.14
CA GLU A 122 31.48 -22.58 8.59
C GLU A 122 32.03 -23.54 9.65
N ASN A 123 31.20 -23.94 10.62
CA ASN A 123 31.61 -24.90 11.65
C ASN A 123 31.91 -26.29 11.06
N LYS A 124 31.13 -26.76 10.08
CA LYS A 124 31.42 -28.01 9.35
C LYS A 124 32.75 -27.92 8.59
N ILE A 125 33.07 -26.78 7.98
CA ILE A 125 34.35 -26.57 7.29
C ILE A 125 35.51 -26.57 8.29
N LYS A 126 35.37 -25.91 9.45
CA LYS A 126 36.39 -25.90 10.50
C LYS A 126 36.64 -27.31 11.05
N ASN A 127 35.57 -28.07 11.32
CA ASN A 127 35.67 -29.45 11.83
C ASN A 127 36.28 -30.42 10.81
N LYS A 128 36.21 -30.15 9.51
CA LYS A 128 36.81 -30.98 8.46
C LYS A 128 38.28 -30.62 8.17
N LYS A 129 38.75 -29.47 8.66
CA LYS A 129 40.14 -29.00 8.56
C LYS A 129 40.97 -29.31 9.81
N SER A 130 40.32 -29.76 10.89
CA SER A 130 40.96 -30.34 12.07
C SER A 130 41.05 -31.85 11.94
#